data_AF-A0A0F9B1L6-F1
#
_entry.id   AF-A0A0F9B1L6-F1
#
_cell.length_a   1.000
_cell.length_b   1.000
_cell.length_c   1.000
_cell.angle_alpha   90.00
_cell.angle_beta   90.00
_cell.angle_gamma   90.00
#
_symmetry.space_group_name_H-M   'P 1'
#
loop_
_entity.id
_entity.type
_entity.pdbx_description
1 polymer ?
#
loop_
_entity_poly.entity_id
_entity_poly.type
_entity_poly.pdbx_seq_one_letter_code
_entity_poly.pdbx_strand_id
1 'polypeptide(L)'
;PEVVVVRATAEDFHNISGQFAPKGYMTDRIGEAAGIAFITEGCGTRKEGEDTYVGSAQGKKRLPDGSWRSSSKSEYEFDVEVRAAEDFAKDRKGLYKTEAAQAKHKLELKKFARQRASTGARLRVIRELTGMPPTVKPADIQRAMVFSRVAVNTDQLLADPATRGAAINQAIGAQQEIFGPQERNVTPPIEALPEPVEQIQEDTPANGAVDDFDDISGNISNPSPLEMARGALEEWMQSPVIQDSAKAMAQIKLLLVNENATVEELHALNDKCRAHEERKAGGQR
;
A
#
# COMPACT_ATOMS: atom_id res chain seq x y z
N PRO A 1 -9.88 1.25 11.91
CA PRO A 1 -8.68 0.38 11.81
C PRO A 1 -8.28 0.30 10.34
N GLU A 2 -7.01 0.52 10.04
CA GLU A 2 -6.49 0.44 8.69
C GLU A 2 -5.77 -0.89 8.51
N VAL A 3 -6.05 -1.59 7.41
CA VAL A 3 -5.37 -2.83 7.05
C VAL A 3 -4.39 -2.52 5.92
N VAL A 4 -3.11 -2.81 6.17
CA VAL A 4 -2.04 -2.61 5.20
C VAL A 4 -1.50 -3.98 4.80
N VAL A 5 -1.49 -4.24 3.50
CA VAL A 5 -0.93 -5.46 2.92
C VAL A 5 0.46 -5.13 2.39
N VAL A 6 1.46 -5.88 2.84
CA VAL A 6 2.84 -5.79 2.37
C VAL A 6 3.14 -7.03 1.53
N ARG A 7 3.35 -6.81 0.23
CA ARG A 7 3.80 -7.85 -0.70
C ARG A 7 5.32 -7.93 -0.66
N ALA A 8 5.82 -9.16 -0.59
CA ALA A 8 7.24 -9.46 -0.58
C ALA A 8 7.56 -10.45 -1.68
N THR A 9 8.70 -10.27 -2.33
CA THR A 9 9.28 -11.22 -3.27
C THR A 9 10.51 -11.88 -2.65
N ALA A 10 10.98 -12.98 -3.22
CA ALA A 10 12.21 -13.63 -2.74
C ALA A 10 13.44 -12.71 -2.77
N GLU A 11 13.44 -11.71 -3.65
CA GLU A 11 14.51 -10.70 -3.75
C GLU A 11 14.54 -9.75 -2.55
N ASP A 12 13.46 -9.66 -1.79
CA ASP A 12 13.36 -8.78 -0.62
C ASP A 12 14.03 -9.37 0.63
N PHE A 13 14.62 -10.56 0.49
CA PHE A 13 15.24 -11.32 1.57
C PHE A 13 16.69 -11.68 1.26
N HIS A 14 17.48 -11.83 2.31
CA HIS A 14 18.77 -12.51 2.30
C HIS A 14 18.55 -14.01 2.44
N ASN A 15 19.09 -14.81 1.51
CA ASN A 15 19.11 -16.26 1.66
C ASN A 15 20.26 -16.66 2.59
N ILE A 16 19.92 -17.23 3.73
CA ILE A 16 20.83 -17.74 4.75
C ILE A 16 20.56 -19.24 4.86
N SER A 17 21.34 -20.04 4.12
CA SER A 17 21.29 -21.50 4.18
C SER A 17 19.88 -22.09 3.99
N GLY A 18 19.10 -21.55 3.05
CA GLY A 18 17.74 -22.02 2.75
C GLY A 18 16.64 -21.39 3.61
N GLN A 19 17.00 -20.53 4.57
CA GLN A 19 16.07 -19.64 5.25
C GLN A 19 16.21 -18.21 4.74
N PHE A 20 15.15 -17.42 4.87
CA PHE A 20 15.11 -16.07 4.31
C PHE A 20 14.98 -15.02 5.42
N ALA A 21 15.95 -14.12 5.51
CA ALA A 21 15.90 -12.99 6.46
C ALA A 21 15.53 -11.72 5.70
N PRO A 22 14.54 -10.93 6.13
CA PRO A 22 14.13 -9.74 5.39
C PRO A 22 15.27 -8.72 5.36
N LYS A 23 15.46 -8.10 4.18
CA LYS A 23 16.41 -7.00 4.01
C LYS A 23 15.98 -5.78 4.85
N GLY A 24 16.92 -4.86 5.06
CA GLY A 24 16.68 -3.67 5.89
C GLY A 24 15.44 -2.88 5.45
N TYR A 25 15.37 -2.52 4.16
CA TYR A 25 14.24 -1.75 3.62
C TYR A 25 12.89 -2.48 3.76
N MET A 26 12.89 -3.82 3.64
CA MET A 26 11.67 -4.62 3.78
C MET A 26 11.19 -4.62 5.23
N THR A 27 12.15 -4.70 6.17
CA THR A 27 11.86 -4.59 7.59
C THR A 27 11.35 -3.18 7.94
N ASP A 28 11.93 -2.11 7.37
CA ASP A 28 11.41 -0.75 7.54
C ASP A 28 9.97 -0.61 7.01
N ARG A 29 9.67 -1.14 5.82
CA ARG A 29 8.32 -1.16 5.23
C ARG A 29 7.31 -1.88 6.12
N ILE A 30 7.72 -3.01 6.72
CA ILE A 30 6.92 -3.73 7.71
C ILE A 30 6.65 -2.86 8.94
N GLY A 31 7.64 -2.10 9.42
CA GLY A 31 7.47 -1.20 10.57
C GLY A 31 6.49 -0.07 10.30
N GLU A 32 6.52 0.51 9.09
CA GLU A 32 5.57 1.52 8.65
C GLU A 32 4.15 0.98 8.53
N ALA A 33 3.98 -0.18 7.89
CA ALA A 33 2.70 -0.87 7.77
C ALA A 33 2.10 -1.24 9.15
N ALA A 34 2.96 -1.63 10.11
CA ALA A 34 2.56 -1.92 11.48
C ALA A 34 2.27 -0.66 12.33
N GLY A 35 2.50 0.55 11.80
CA GLY A 35 2.27 1.81 12.52
C GLY A 35 3.21 2.02 13.71
N ILE A 36 4.47 1.57 13.59
CA ILE A 36 5.47 1.76 14.64
C ILE A 36 5.98 3.21 14.64
N ALA A 37 5.87 3.87 15.79
CA ALA A 37 6.45 5.18 16.04
C ALA A 37 7.69 5.03 16.93
N PHE A 38 8.81 5.64 16.53
CA PHE A 38 10.04 5.64 17.32
C PHE A 38 9.97 6.72 18.41
N ILE A 39 10.46 6.37 19.61
CA ILE A 39 10.54 7.25 20.77
C ILE A 39 11.91 7.94 20.74
N THR A 40 11.91 9.25 20.50
CA THR A 40 13.14 10.02 20.27
C THR A 40 14.13 9.90 21.44
N GLU A 41 13.65 9.95 22.68
CA GLU A 41 14.46 9.85 23.89
C GLU A 41 15.13 8.48 24.05
N GLY A 42 14.49 7.42 23.51
CA GLY A 42 15.00 6.06 23.51
C GLY A 42 15.93 5.74 22.34
N CYS A 43 16.09 6.67 21.39
CA CYS A 43 16.91 6.51 20.20
C CYS A 43 18.21 7.32 20.28
N GLY A 44 19.33 6.72 19.92
CA GLY A 44 20.61 7.41 19.91
C GLY A 44 21.75 6.52 19.47
N THR A 45 22.91 7.14 19.26
CA THR A 45 24.14 6.41 18.94
C THR A 45 25.26 6.86 19.85
N ARG A 46 26.10 5.92 20.26
CA ARG A 46 27.34 6.20 20.97
C ARG A 46 28.49 5.44 20.31
N LYS A 47 29.71 5.90 20.59
CA LYS A 47 30.93 5.23 20.17
C LYS A 47 31.53 4.57 21.41
N GLU A 48 31.87 3.29 21.32
CA GLU A 48 32.59 2.56 22.36
C GLU A 48 33.92 2.13 21.76
N GLY A 49 35.04 2.62 22.28
CA GLY A 49 36.34 2.36 21.67
C GLY A 49 36.58 3.06 20.33
N GLU A 50 37.51 2.52 19.54
CA GLU A 50 37.98 3.18 18.31
C GLU A 50 37.12 2.88 17.08
N ASP A 51 36.60 1.66 16.97
CA ASP A 51 35.94 1.16 15.77
C ASP A 51 34.56 0.54 16.03
N THR A 52 34.11 0.57 17.28
CA THR A 52 32.82 0.02 17.70
C THR A 52 31.80 1.13 17.94
N TYR A 53 30.62 0.95 17.36
CA TYR A 53 29.52 1.91 17.39
C TYR A 53 28.26 1.22 17.87
N VAL A 54 27.63 1.76 18.90
CA VAL A 54 26.39 1.20 19.46
C VAL A 54 25.23 2.11 19.13
N GLY A 55 24.26 1.59 18.40
CA GLY A 55 22.96 2.21 18.19
C GLY A 55 22.00 1.73 19.26
N SER A 56 21.12 2.62 19.72
CA SER A 56 20.01 2.31 20.60
C SER A 56 18.72 2.83 19.97
N ALA A 57 17.64 2.07 20.10
CA ALA A 57 16.33 2.46 19.61
C ALA A 57 15.24 1.94 20.54
N GLN A 58 14.15 2.70 20.62
CA GLN A 58 12.93 2.28 21.27
C GLN A 58 11.74 2.75 20.42
N GLY A 59 10.71 1.93 20.33
CA GLY A 59 9.51 2.25 19.59
C GLY A 59 8.25 1.92 20.38
N LYS A 60 7.12 2.34 19.82
CA LYS A 60 5.80 2.00 20.31
C LYS A 60 4.85 1.77 19.15
N LYS A 61 3.84 0.93 19.35
CA LYS A 61 2.73 0.76 18.42
C LYS A 61 1.41 0.81 19.18
N ARG A 62 0.35 1.21 18.49
CA ARG A 62 -1.00 1.21 19.06
C ARG A 62 -1.62 -0.17 18.89
N LEU A 63 -2.17 -0.70 19.98
CA LEU A 63 -2.89 -1.96 19.99
C LEU A 63 -4.34 -1.75 19.52
N PRO A 64 -5.07 -2.83 19.18
CA PRO A 64 -6.47 -2.74 18.74
C PRO A 64 -7.41 -2.10 19.77
N ASP A 65 -7.09 -2.23 21.06
CA ASP A 65 -7.81 -1.58 22.17
C ASP A 65 -7.50 -0.07 22.30
N GLY A 66 -6.64 0.47 21.42
CA GLY A 66 -6.21 1.87 21.42
C GLY A 66 -5.08 2.18 22.39
N SER A 67 -4.65 1.23 23.23
CA SER A 67 -3.53 1.39 24.15
C SER A 67 -2.18 1.38 23.42
N TRP A 68 -1.14 1.92 24.05
CA TRP A 68 0.21 1.91 23.50
C TRP A 68 1.03 0.76 24.07
N ARG A 69 1.62 -0.05 23.19
CA ARG A 69 2.65 -1.02 23.54
C ARG A 69 4.01 -0.48 23.14
N SER A 70 4.86 -0.22 24.13
CA SER A 70 6.26 0.15 23.93
C SER A 70 7.13 -1.10 23.80
N SER A 71 8.20 -0.99 23.00
CA SER A 71 9.26 -2.00 22.93
C SER A 71 10.21 -1.85 24.10
N SER A 72 11.00 -2.89 24.33
CA SER A 72 12.26 -2.76 25.05
C SER A 72 13.20 -1.76 24.35
N LYS A 73 14.15 -1.20 25.09
CA LYS A 73 15.25 -0.43 24.49
C LYS A 73 16.22 -1.42 23.86
N SER A 74 16.21 -1.50 22.54
CA SER A 74 17.07 -2.39 21.79
C SER A 74 18.39 -1.70 21.46
N GLU A 75 19.49 -2.39 21.69
CA GLU A 75 20.82 -1.96 21.24
C GLU A 75 21.33 -2.82 20.10
N TYR A 76 22.17 -2.24 19.25
CA TYR A 76 22.87 -2.93 18.18
C TYR A 76 24.29 -2.41 18.08
N GLU A 77 25.25 -3.31 18.17
CA GLU A 77 26.67 -3.03 18.05
C GLU A 77 27.13 -3.24 16.61
N PHE A 78 27.88 -2.27 16.10
CA PHE A 78 28.54 -2.33 14.81
C PHE A 78 30.02 -2.09 15.00
N ASP A 79 30.81 -3.16 14.87
CA ASP A 79 32.27 -3.09 14.87
C ASP A 79 32.80 -3.08 13.43
N VAL A 80 33.57 -2.04 13.10
CA VAL A 80 34.10 -1.84 11.75
C VAL A 80 35.13 -2.91 11.38
N GLU A 81 35.98 -3.31 12.32
CA GLU A 81 37.06 -4.27 12.10
C GLU A 81 36.50 -5.67 11.90
N VAL A 82 35.57 -6.09 12.77
CA VAL A 82 34.89 -7.38 12.65
C VAL A 82 34.12 -7.44 11.32
N ARG A 83 33.37 -6.38 10.98
CA ARG A 83 32.60 -6.35 9.74
C ARG A 83 33.50 -6.38 8.50
N ALA A 84 34.61 -5.65 8.51
CA ALA A 84 35.59 -5.67 7.42
C ALA A 84 36.23 -7.05 7.26
N ALA A 85 36.62 -7.69 8.37
CA ALA A 85 37.19 -9.04 8.35
C ALA A 85 36.22 -10.07 7.75
N GLU A 86 34.93 -9.98 8.07
CA GLU A 86 33.92 -10.83 7.44
C GLU A 86 33.78 -10.60 5.92
N ASP A 87 33.83 -9.35 5.48
CA ASP A 87 33.74 -9.00 4.05
C ASP A 87 34.95 -9.54 3.28
N PHE A 88 36.15 -9.43 3.86
CA PHE A 88 37.38 -9.97 3.28
C PHE A 88 37.35 -11.49 3.22
N ALA A 89 36.84 -12.16 4.26
CA ALA A 89 36.69 -13.63 4.26
C ALA A 89 35.67 -14.14 3.23
N LYS A 90 34.64 -13.33 2.91
CA LYS A 90 33.60 -13.67 1.92
C LYS A 90 33.96 -13.24 0.50
N ASP A 91 35.10 -12.58 0.29
CA ASP A 91 35.51 -12.04 -1.00
C ASP A 91 35.95 -13.13 -1.97
N ARG A 92 35.02 -13.57 -2.81
CA ARG A 92 35.28 -14.54 -3.89
C ARG A 92 35.84 -13.90 -5.16
N LYS A 93 35.68 -12.58 -5.30
CA LYS A 93 36.03 -11.85 -6.52
C LYS A 93 37.40 -11.18 -6.41
N GLY A 94 37.97 -11.15 -5.20
CA GLY A 94 39.30 -10.60 -4.95
C GLY A 94 39.35 -9.08 -5.08
N LEU A 95 38.28 -8.39 -4.65
CA LEU A 95 38.22 -6.93 -4.57
C LEU A 95 39.20 -6.38 -3.52
N TYR A 96 39.50 -7.15 -2.48
CA TYR A 96 40.29 -6.69 -1.33
C TYR A 96 41.70 -7.28 -1.27
N LYS A 97 42.30 -7.60 -2.44
CA LYS A 97 43.64 -8.20 -2.51
C LYS A 97 44.76 -7.27 -2.03
N THR A 98 44.60 -5.96 -2.20
CA THR A 98 45.64 -4.98 -1.84
C THR A 98 45.32 -4.31 -0.51
N GLU A 99 46.36 -3.95 0.24
CA GLU A 99 46.23 -3.22 1.51
C GLU A 99 45.47 -1.89 1.32
N ALA A 100 45.72 -1.19 0.22
CA ALA A 100 45.01 0.05 -0.11
C ALA A 100 43.50 -0.18 -0.31
N ALA A 101 43.09 -1.27 -0.95
CA ALA A 101 41.67 -1.60 -1.13
C ALA A 101 41.00 -1.97 0.22
N GLN A 102 41.70 -2.72 1.06
CA GLN A 102 41.23 -3.04 2.42
C GLN A 102 41.09 -1.79 3.29
N ALA A 103 42.09 -0.90 3.27
CA ALA A 103 42.06 0.36 4.01
C ALA A 103 40.93 1.26 3.54
N LYS A 104 40.70 1.36 2.23
CA LYS A 104 39.57 2.12 1.66
C LYS A 104 38.23 1.57 2.13
N HIS A 105 38.03 0.25 2.09
CA HIS A 105 36.80 -0.40 2.56
C HIS A 105 36.54 -0.12 4.04
N LYS A 106 37.56 -0.25 4.88
CA LYS A 106 37.47 0.08 6.32
C LYS A 106 37.08 1.53 6.55
N LEU A 107 37.66 2.48 5.81
CA LEU A 107 37.30 3.90 5.91
C LEU A 107 35.84 4.16 5.51
N GLU A 108 35.35 3.48 4.46
CA GLU A 108 33.94 3.56 4.07
C GLU A 108 33.01 3.01 5.16
N LEU A 109 33.36 1.87 5.76
CA LEU A 109 32.61 1.31 6.89
C LEU A 109 32.61 2.27 8.08
N LYS A 110 33.76 2.86 8.43
CA LYS A 110 33.90 3.83 9.52
C LYS A 110 33.06 5.08 9.29
N LYS A 111 32.99 5.59 8.06
CA LYS A 111 32.16 6.73 7.66
C LYS A 111 30.67 6.47 7.93
N PHE A 112 30.17 5.27 7.64
CA PHE A 112 28.76 4.92 7.79
C PHE A 112 28.44 4.12 9.07
N ALA A 113 29.40 3.92 9.96
CA ALA A 113 29.27 3.05 11.12
C ALA A 113 28.14 3.48 12.07
N ARG A 114 28.05 4.79 12.39
CA ARG A 114 26.97 5.33 13.22
C ARG A 114 25.59 5.07 12.63
N GLN A 115 25.45 5.29 11.32
CA GLN A 115 24.18 5.07 10.63
C GLN A 115 23.80 3.60 10.66
N ARG A 116 24.77 2.71 10.35
CA ARG A 116 24.55 1.25 10.39
C ARG A 116 24.16 0.77 11.79
N ALA A 117 24.80 1.28 12.84
CA ALA A 117 24.47 0.94 14.21
C ALA A 117 23.04 1.38 14.58
N SER A 118 22.69 2.63 14.25
CA SER A 118 21.33 3.17 14.45
C SER A 118 20.27 2.36 13.70
N THR A 119 20.50 2.07 12.42
CA THR A 119 19.59 1.25 11.61
C THR A 119 19.44 -0.14 12.21
N GLY A 120 20.53 -0.81 12.59
CA GLY A 120 20.47 -2.13 13.23
C GLY A 120 19.60 -2.16 14.49
N ALA A 121 19.70 -1.14 15.34
CA ALA A 121 18.85 -1.02 16.52
C ALA A 121 17.37 -0.80 16.17
N ARG A 122 17.07 0.07 15.19
CA ARG A 122 15.69 0.29 14.70
C ARG A 122 15.07 -0.99 14.15
N LEU A 123 15.83 -1.77 13.37
CA LEU A 123 15.36 -3.03 12.81
C LEU A 123 15.03 -4.08 13.89
N ARG A 124 15.77 -4.09 15.01
CA ARG A 124 15.46 -4.95 16.17
C ARG A 124 14.13 -4.57 16.82
N VAL A 125 13.90 -3.28 17.04
CA VAL A 125 12.62 -2.77 17.58
C VAL A 125 11.45 -3.17 16.69
N ILE A 126 11.60 -3.03 15.36
CA ILE A 126 10.54 -3.42 14.43
C ILE A 126 10.20 -4.91 14.58
N ARG A 127 11.22 -5.78 14.59
CA ARG A 127 11.02 -7.24 14.77
C ARG A 127 10.35 -7.57 16.10
N GLU A 128 10.74 -6.91 17.18
CA GLU A 128 10.13 -7.10 18.51
C GLU A 128 8.64 -6.72 18.51
N LEU A 129 8.31 -5.54 17.98
CA LEU A 129 6.94 -5.02 17.99
C LEU A 129 6.02 -5.74 17.00
N THR A 130 6.54 -6.20 15.85
CA THR A 130 5.75 -7.00 14.91
C THR A 130 5.70 -8.48 15.30
N GLY A 131 6.59 -8.95 16.16
CA GLY A 131 6.70 -10.36 16.54
C GLY A 131 7.22 -11.25 15.40
N MET A 132 7.89 -10.65 14.41
CA MET A 132 8.38 -11.37 13.25
C MET A 132 9.62 -12.20 13.59
N PRO A 133 9.69 -13.49 13.18
CA PRO A 133 10.87 -14.31 13.40
C PRO A 133 12.09 -13.73 12.64
N PRO A 134 13.32 -14.02 13.10
CA PRO A 134 14.53 -13.52 12.45
C PRO A 134 14.66 -13.99 10.99
N THR A 135 14.17 -15.20 10.72
CA THR A 135 14.13 -15.86 9.42
C THR A 135 12.73 -16.44 9.15
N VAL A 136 12.34 -16.46 7.88
CA VAL A 136 11.09 -17.05 7.39
C VAL A 136 11.39 -18.20 6.43
N LYS A 137 10.46 -19.16 6.33
CA LYS A 137 10.57 -20.27 5.40
C LYS A 137 10.20 -19.81 3.98
N PRO A 138 10.70 -20.47 2.93
CA PRO A 138 10.38 -20.11 1.55
C PRO A 138 8.87 -20.07 1.25
N ALA A 139 8.11 -21.01 1.84
CA ALA A 139 6.65 -21.08 1.68
C ALA A 139 5.90 -19.88 2.30
N ASP A 140 6.48 -19.25 3.31
CA ASP A 140 5.86 -18.12 4.00
C ASP A 140 6.10 -16.79 3.26
N ILE A 141 7.11 -16.71 2.39
CA ILE A 141 7.42 -15.50 1.60
C ILE A 141 6.36 -15.23 0.54
N GLN A 142 5.77 -16.29 -0.03
CA GLN A 142 4.72 -16.16 -1.03
C GLN A 142 3.40 -15.66 -0.44
N ARG A 143 3.25 -15.73 0.89
CA ARG A 143 2.05 -15.25 1.57
C ARG A 143 2.16 -13.74 1.78
N ALA A 144 1.08 -13.03 1.48
CA ALA A 144 1.00 -11.60 1.77
C ALA A 144 1.10 -11.36 3.28
N MET A 145 1.92 -10.39 3.69
CA MET A 145 2.01 -9.99 5.09
C MET A 145 0.95 -8.93 5.37
N VAL A 146 0.10 -9.19 6.36
CA VAL A 146 -1.04 -8.32 6.69
C VAL A 146 -0.82 -7.68 8.04
N PHE A 147 -0.93 -6.36 8.09
CA PHE A 147 -0.81 -5.60 9.32
C PHE A 147 -2.07 -4.76 9.54
N SER A 148 -2.68 -4.91 10.71
CA SER A 148 -3.76 -4.03 11.17
C SER A 148 -3.19 -2.94 12.06
N ARG A 149 -3.46 -1.67 11.74
CA ARG A 149 -3.08 -0.52 12.59
C ARG A 149 -4.30 0.34 12.93
N VAL A 150 -4.24 1.06 14.05
CA VAL A 150 -5.24 2.08 14.37
C VAL A 150 -4.86 3.36 13.63
N ALA A 151 -5.75 3.86 12.77
CA ALA A 151 -5.53 5.08 12.01
C ALA A 151 -5.27 6.26 12.98
N VAL A 152 -4.34 7.14 12.62
CA VAL A 152 -3.92 8.26 13.48
C VAL A 152 -5.01 9.34 13.57
N ASN A 153 -5.87 9.47 12.55
CA ASN A 153 -6.98 10.42 12.48
C ASN A 153 -8.35 9.72 12.62
N THR A 154 -8.57 9.00 13.71
CA THR A 154 -9.89 8.41 14.01
C THR A 154 -10.99 9.45 14.04
N ASP A 155 -10.70 10.67 14.51
CA ASP A 155 -11.71 11.72 14.66
C ASP A 155 -12.20 12.26 13.32
N GLN A 156 -11.28 12.46 12.35
CA GLN A 156 -11.66 12.83 10.99
C GLN A 156 -12.38 11.70 10.26
N LEU A 157 -11.94 10.45 10.48
CA LEU A 157 -12.58 9.26 9.91
C LEU A 157 -14.02 9.05 10.42
N LEU A 158 -14.29 9.47 11.67
CA LEU A 158 -15.64 9.46 12.22
C LEU A 158 -16.47 10.66 11.76
N ALA A 159 -15.85 11.83 11.57
CA ALA A 159 -16.54 13.07 11.20
C ALA A 159 -16.98 13.13 9.72
N ASP A 160 -16.19 12.62 8.78
CA ASP A 160 -16.48 12.72 7.34
C ASP A 160 -16.91 11.36 6.72
N PRO A 161 -18.13 11.24 6.17
CA PRO A 161 -18.58 10.05 5.45
C PRO A 161 -17.66 9.61 4.30
N ALA A 162 -16.99 10.56 3.61
CA ALA A 162 -16.12 10.23 2.48
C ALA A 162 -14.85 9.49 2.94
N THR A 163 -14.18 10.00 3.98
CA THR A 163 -13.00 9.33 4.56
C THR A 163 -13.35 7.96 5.17
N ARG A 164 -14.55 7.83 5.74
CA ARG A 164 -15.06 6.55 6.23
C ARG A 164 -15.25 5.54 5.10
N GLY A 165 -15.85 5.95 3.99
CA GLY A 165 -16.03 5.12 2.80
C GLY A 165 -14.70 4.64 2.22
N ALA A 166 -13.70 5.52 2.14
CA ALA A 166 -12.36 5.17 1.68
C ALA A 166 -11.69 4.11 2.58
N ALA A 167 -11.78 4.25 3.90
CA ALA A 167 -11.22 3.28 4.84
C ALA A 167 -11.92 1.91 4.75
N ILE A 168 -13.24 1.88 4.55
CA ILE A 168 -13.99 0.63 4.34
C ILE A 168 -13.57 -0.04 3.02
N ASN A 169 -13.48 0.72 1.94
CA ASN A 169 -13.06 0.19 0.64
C ASN A 169 -11.63 -0.38 0.68
N GLN A 170 -10.71 0.27 1.39
CA GLN A 170 -9.37 -0.25 1.64
C GLN A 170 -9.41 -1.58 2.41
N ALA A 171 -10.25 -1.69 3.44
CA ALA A 171 -10.41 -2.93 4.21
C ALA A 171 -11.00 -4.08 3.36
N ILE A 172 -12.00 -3.79 2.51
CA ILE A 172 -12.58 -4.76 1.58
C ILE A 172 -11.56 -5.22 0.54
N GLY A 173 -10.79 -4.28 -0.03
CA GLY A 173 -9.70 -4.60 -0.95
C GLY A 173 -8.66 -5.52 -0.30
N ALA A 174 -8.22 -5.19 0.92
CA ALA A 174 -7.31 -6.05 1.67
C ALA A 174 -7.89 -7.45 1.93
N GLN A 175 -9.20 -7.57 2.23
CA GLN A 175 -9.85 -8.88 2.37
C GLN A 175 -9.79 -9.70 1.07
N GLN A 176 -10.06 -9.09 -0.08
CA GLN A 176 -9.95 -9.77 -1.38
C GLN A 176 -8.51 -10.21 -1.68
N GLU A 177 -7.52 -9.41 -1.29
CA GLU A 177 -6.11 -9.77 -1.47
C GLU A 177 -5.68 -10.95 -0.57
N ILE A 178 -6.22 -11.04 0.64
CA ILE A 178 -5.87 -12.07 1.62
C ILE A 178 -6.55 -13.40 1.29
N PHE A 179 -7.84 -13.35 0.95
CA PHE A 179 -8.69 -14.53 0.83
C PHE A 179 -9.07 -14.87 -0.61
N GLY A 180 -8.52 -14.13 -1.59
CA GLY A 180 -8.92 -14.21 -2.99
C GLY A 180 -10.28 -13.55 -3.25
N PRO A 181 -10.72 -13.47 -4.53
CA PRO A 181 -12.07 -13.06 -4.84
C PRO A 181 -13.04 -14.03 -4.18
N GLN A 182 -13.63 -13.60 -3.07
CA GLN A 182 -14.74 -14.31 -2.46
C GLN A 182 -15.89 -14.21 -3.46
N GLU A 183 -16.25 -15.31 -4.11
CA GLU A 183 -17.63 -15.46 -4.58
C GLU A 183 -18.48 -15.23 -3.34
N ARG A 184 -19.17 -14.09 -3.29
CA ARG A 184 -20.12 -13.83 -2.23
C ARG A 184 -21.19 -14.91 -2.38
N ASN A 185 -21.02 -16.02 -1.67
CA ASN A 185 -22.11 -16.90 -1.35
C ASN A 185 -22.92 -16.15 -0.30
N VAL A 186 -23.63 -15.11 -0.77
CA VAL A 186 -24.70 -14.50 0.00
C VAL A 186 -25.67 -15.65 0.20
N THR A 187 -25.72 -16.20 1.40
CA THR A 187 -26.88 -16.94 1.84
C THR A 187 -28.09 -16.11 1.39
N PRO A 188 -29.05 -16.68 0.62
CA PRO A 188 -30.22 -15.93 0.20
C PRO A 188 -30.85 -15.29 1.44
N PRO A 189 -31.46 -14.10 1.30
CA PRO A 189 -32.08 -13.42 2.43
C PRO A 189 -32.96 -14.44 3.15
N ILE A 190 -32.74 -14.58 4.46
CA ILE A 190 -33.63 -15.35 5.32
C ILE A 190 -35.03 -14.82 5.02
N GLU A 191 -35.85 -15.70 4.44
CA GLU A 191 -37.28 -15.48 4.22
C GLU A 191 -37.83 -14.87 5.52
N ALA A 192 -38.41 -13.68 5.40
CA ALA A 192 -38.94 -12.94 6.54
C ALA A 192 -39.75 -13.90 7.42
N LEU A 193 -39.32 -14.07 8.67
CA LEU A 193 -40.17 -14.70 9.67
C LEU A 193 -41.51 -13.93 9.64
N PRO A 194 -42.66 -14.62 9.54
CA PRO A 194 -43.94 -13.94 9.53
C PRO A 194 -44.08 -13.11 10.80
N GLU A 195 -44.41 -11.84 10.62
CA GLU A 195 -44.66 -10.89 11.70
C GLU A 195 -45.74 -11.44 12.66
N PRO A 196 -45.58 -11.27 13.98
CA PRO A 196 -46.61 -11.66 14.93
C PRO A 196 -47.82 -10.74 14.74
N VAL A 197 -48.98 -11.34 14.48
CA VAL A 197 -50.26 -10.65 14.36
C VAL A 197 -50.63 -10.06 15.73
N GLU A 198 -50.43 -8.76 15.93
CA GLU A 198 -51.03 -8.02 17.03
C GLU A 198 -52.49 -7.71 16.71
N GLN A 199 -53.39 -8.14 17.60
CA GLN A 199 -54.79 -7.71 17.61
C GLN A 199 -54.86 -6.29 18.20
N ILE A 200 -55.25 -5.32 17.37
CA ILE A 200 -55.51 -3.93 17.75
C ILE A 200 -56.94 -3.84 18.32
N GLN A 201 -57.09 -3.33 19.54
CA GLN A 201 -58.33 -2.72 20.02
C GLN A 201 -58.24 -1.21 19.77
N GLU A 202 -59.25 -0.69 19.07
CA GLU A 202 -59.43 0.71 18.66
C GLU A 202 -59.67 1.64 19.86
N ASP A 203 -59.09 2.84 19.80
CA ASP A 203 -59.74 4.09 20.18
C ASP A 203 -58.98 5.28 19.56
N THR A 204 -59.61 5.95 18.60
CA THR A 204 -59.25 7.27 18.01
C THR A 204 -60.28 8.30 18.56
N PRO A 205 -60.16 9.64 18.41
CA PRO A 205 -59.20 10.40 17.58
C PRO A 205 -58.69 11.75 18.17
N ALA A 206 -57.70 12.37 17.52
CA ALA A 206 -57.85 13.72 16.93
C ALA A 206 -56.54 14.27 16.31
N ASN A 207 -56.67 14.64 15.03
CA ASN A 207 -56.03 15.76 14.31
C ASN A 207 -54.53 15.74 13.95
N GLY A 208 -54.27 15.70 12.64
CA GLY A 208 -53.41 16.69 12.00
C GLY A 208 -52.62 16.24 10.77
N ALA A 209 -53.20 16.51 9.59
CA ALA A 209 -52.55 16.78 8.29
C ALA A 209 -51.72 15.68 7.58
N VAL A 210 -52.27 15.24 6.46
CA VAL A 210 -51.59 14.63 5.30
C VAL A 210 -51.49 15.68 4.17
N ASP A 211 -50.64 15.37 3.17
CA ASP A 211 -50.35 16.05 1.89
C ASP A 211 -49.04 16.88 1.95
N ASP A 212 -47.98 16.68 1.16
CA ASP A 212 -47.70 15.88 -0.03
C ASP A 212 -46.19 15.58 -0.07
N PHE A 213 -45.79 14.35 -0.37
CA PHE A 213 -44.40 13.95 -0.64
C PHE A 213 -44.22 13.85 -2.16
N ASP A 214 -43.82 14.95 -2.79
CA ASP A 214 -43.31 14.99 -4.16
C ASP A 214 -41.96 15.73 -4.19
N ASP A 215 -40.87 14.96 -4.36
CA ASP A 215 -39.64 15.28 -5.11
C ASP A 215 -38.44 14.44 -4.62
N ILE A 216 -38.46 13.14 -4.92
CA ILE A 216 -37.20 12.39 -5.10
C ILE A 216 -36.73 12.67 -6.53
N SER A 217 -36.06 13.81 -6.72
CA SER A 217 -35.22 14.00 -7.90
C SER A 217 -33.86 13.36 -7.62
N GLY A 218 -33.62 12.24 -8.30
CA GLY A 218 -32.33 11.57 -8.31
C GLY A 218 -31.26 12.51 -8.86
N ASN A 219 -30.24 12.80 -8.06
CA ASN A 219 -29.07 13.53 -8.51
C ASN A 219 -28.23 12.58 -9.39
N ILE A 220 -28.58 12.49 -10.67
CA ILE A 220 -27.75 11.91 -11.72
C ILE A 220 -26.52 12.82 -11.81
N SER A 221 -25.40 12.39 -11.23
CA SER A 221 -24.12 13.08 -11.42
C SER A 221 -23.76 13.04 -12.91
N ASN A 222 -23.94 14.17 -13.59
CA ASN A 222 -23.48 14.32 -14.97
C ASN A 222 -21.95 14.11 -14.99
N PRO A 223 -21.42 13.22 -15.84
CA PRO A 223 -19.99 12.95 -15.94
C PRO A 223 -19.23 14.23 -16.29
N SER A 224 -18.06 14.42 -15.69
CA SER A 224 -17.23 15.58 -15.97
C SER A 224 -16.81 15.60 -17.44
N PRO A 225 -16.61 16.78 -18.08
CA PRO A 225 -16.22 16.87 -19.49
C PRO A 225 -14.97 16.04 -19.84
N LEU A 226 -14.05 15.87 -18.89
CA LEU A 226 -12.84 15.07 -19.05
C LEU A 226 -13.14 13.56 -19.05
N GLU A 227 -14.06 13.10 -18.21
CA GLU A 227 -14.50 11.70 -18.18
C GLU A 227 -15.28 11.33 -19.44
N MET A 228 -16.12 12.25 -19.95
CA MET A 228 -16.81 12.04 -21.23
C MET A 228 -15.82 11.92 -22.40
N ALA A 229 -14.80 12.78 -22.43
CA ALA A 229 -13.78 12.75 -23.49
C ALA A 229 -12.91 11.48 -23.43
N ARG A 230 -12.59 10.99 -22.23
CA ARG A 230 -11.88 9.71 -22.04
C ARG A 230 -12.76 8.52 -22.42
N GLY A 231 -14.02 8.50 -21.99
CA GLY A 231 -14.98 7.45 -22.35
C GLY A 231 -15.19 7.33 -23.86
N ALA A 232 -15.27 8.46 -24.57
CA ALA A 232 -15.36 8.45 -26.03
C ALA A 232 -14.11 7.85 -26.71
N LEU A 233 -12.91 8.10 -26.17
CA LEU A 233 -11.67 7.50 -26.70
C LEU A 233 -11.55 6.00 -26.38
N GLU A 234 -12.11 5.54 -25.26
CA GLU A 234 -12.21 4.11 -24.94
C GLU A 234 -13.18 3.39 -25.88
N GLU A 235 -14.32 4.02 -26.20
CA GLU A 235 -15.27 3.52 -27.20
C GLU A 235 -14.61 3.38 -28.58
N TRP A 236 -13.77 4.34 -28.96
CA TRP A 236 -12.97 4.28 -30.19
C TRP A 236 -11.97 3.12 -30.24
N MET A 237 -11.46 2.64 -29.11
CA MET A 237 -10.61 1.43 -29.10
C MET A 237 -11.40 0.16 -29.46
N GLN A 238 -12.71 0.16 -29.23
CA GLN A 238 -13.60 -0.95 -29.57
C GLN A 238 -14.14 -0.84 -31.00
N SER A 239 -14.01 0.33 -31.64
CA SER A 239 -14.44 0.54 -33.03
C SER A 239 -13.57 -0.24 -34.03
N PRO A 240 -14.18 -0.99 -34.97
CA PRO A 240 -13.44 -1.78 -35.96
C PRO A 240 -12.60 -0.91 -36.91
N VAL A 241 -12.96 0.38 -37.06
CA VAL A 241 -12.27 1.32 -37.96
C VAL A 241 -10.85 1.62 -37.50
N ILE A 242 -10.65 1.67 -36.17
CA ILE A 242 -9.40 2.07 -35.51
C ILE A 242 -8.52 0.86 -35.18
N GLN A 243 -9.11 -0.31 -34.94
CA GLN A 243 -8.36 -1.55 -34.73
C GLN A 243 -7.41 -1.87 -35.89
N ASP A 244 -7.78 -1.50 -37.11
CA ASP A 244 -6.93 -1.65 -38.30
C ASP A 244 -5.69 -0.73 -38.31
N SER A 245 -5.70 0.35 -37.53
CA SER A 245 -4.63 1.35 -37.50
C SER A 245 -3.80 1.24 -36.22
N ALA A 246 -2.70 0.49 -36.29
CA ALA A 246 -1.76 0.32 -35.18
C ALA A 246 -1.23 1.67 -34.64
N LYS A 247 -1.09 2.69 -35.51
CA LYS A 247 -0.64 4.04 -35.13
C LYS A 247 -1.70 4.80 -34.34
N ALA A 248 -2.97 4.69 -34.71
CA ALA A 248 -4.07 5.34 -33.99
C ALA A 248 -4.27 4.72 -32.59
N MET A 249 -4.21 3.39 -32.49
CA MET A 249 -4.28 2.69 -31.20
C MET A 249 -3.12 3.06 -30.26
N ALA A 250 -1.90 3.19 -30.78
CA ALA A 250 -0.77 3.60 -29.96
C ALA A 250 -0.93 5.03 -29.40
N GLN A 251 -1.51 5.94 -30.18
CA GLN A 251 -1.76 7.32 -29.76
C GLN A 251 -2.88 7.42 -28.71
N ILE A 252 -3.98 6.67 -28.88
CA ILE A 252 -5.07 6.62 -27.91
C ILE A 252 -4.57 6.04 -26.57
N LYS A 253 -3.82 4.93 -26.61
CA LYS A 253 -3.25 4.32 -25.39
C LYS A 253 -2.29 5.26 -24.66
N LEU A 254 -1.47 6.03 -25.39
CA LEU A 254 -0.54 6.96 -24.78
C LEU A 254 -1.25 8.09 -24.03
N LEU A 255 -2.36 8.61 -24.58
CA LEU A 255 -3.14 9.68 -23.93
C LEU A 255 -4.03 9.18 -22.79
N LEU A 256 -4.53 7.94 -22.85
CA LEU A 256 -5.27 7.34 -21.74
C LEU A 256 -4.38 7.06 -20.52
N VAL A 257 -3.10 6.74 -20.73
CA VAL A 257 -2.11 6.53 -19.66
C VAL A 257 -1.58 7.86 -19.09
N ASN A 258 -1.67 8.96 -19.84
CA ASN A 258 -1.20 10.26 -19.36
C ASN A 258 -2.23 10.92 -18.45
N GLU A 259 -2.00 10.86 -17.14
CA GLU A 259 -2.87 11.48 -16.12
C GLU A 259 -2.97 13.01 -16.27
N ASN A 260 -2.01 13.66 -16.93
CA ASN A 260 -1.96 15.11 -17.16
C ASN A 260 -2.52 15.54 -18.53
N ALA A 261 -3.18 14.65 -19.28
CA ALA A 261 -3.75 15.01 -20.59
C ALA A 261 -4.84 16.09 -20.46
N THR A 262 -4.75 17.12 -21.28
CA THR A 262 -5.71 18.23 -21.26
C THR A 262 -7.00 17.89 -22.03
N VAL A 263 -8.12 18.53 -21.69
CA VAL A 263 -9.42 18.32 -22.35
C VAL A 263 -9.34 18.63 -23.85
N GLU A 264 -8.58 19.65 -24.23
CA GLU A 264 -8.36 20.05 -25.63
C GLU A 264 -7.61 18.98 -26.44
N GLU A 265 -6.61 18.32 -25.85
CA GLU A 265 -5.85 17.24 -26.49
C GLU A 265 -6.72 16.00 -26.72
N LEU A 266 -7.60 15.67 -25.76
CA LEU A 266 -8.54 14.54 -25.87
C LEU A 266 -9.59 14.80 -26.97
N HIS A 267 -10.18 16.00 -27.02
CA HIS A 267 -11.11 16.38 -28.10
C HIS A 267 -10.43 16.39 -29.47
N ALA A 268 -9.22 16.95 -29.58
CA ALA A 268 -8.48 16.99 -30.83
C ALA A 268 -8.15 15.59 -31.38
N LEU A 269 -7.95 14.59 -30.50
CA LEU A 269 -7.77 13.22 -30.93
C LEU A 269 -9.09 12.55 -31.31
N ASN A 270 -10.18 12.86 -30.60
CA ASN A 270 -11.52 12.38 -30.93
C ASN A 270 -11.97 12.87 -32.32
N ASP A 271 -11.73 14.14 -32.64
CA ASP A 271 -12.01 14.73 -33.95
C ASP A 271 -11.18 14.07 -35.07
N LYS A 272 -9.92 13.71 -34.80
CA LYS A 272 -9.08 12.96 -35.74
C LYS A 272 -9.60 11.54 -35.98
N CYS A 273 -10.12 10.88 -34.95
CA CYS A 273 -10.72 9.54 -35.05
C CYS A 273 -11.97 9.59 -35.94
N ARG A 274 -12.84 10.58 -35.71
CA ARG A 274 -14.03 10.81 -36.53
C ARG A 274 -13.69 11.17 -37.99
N ALA A 275 -12.71 12.05 -38.22
CA ALA A 275 -12.26 12.38 -39.57
C ALA A 275 -11.63 11.17 -40.30
N HIS A 276 -11.02 10.25 -39.57
CA HIS A 276 -10.48 9.01 -40.13
C HIS A 276 -11.59 8.03 -40.52
N GLU A 277 -12.64 7.92 -39.71
CA GLU A 277 -13.85 7.15 -40.05
C GLU A 277 -14.54 7.71 -41.30
N GLU A 278 -14.75 9.02 -41.36
CA GLU A 278 -15.37 9.68 -42.52
C GLU A 278 -14.56 9.44 -43.82
N ARG A 279 -13.23 9.41 -43.75
CA ARG A 279 -12.35 9.07 -44.89
C ARG A 279 -12.46 7.61 -45.32
N LYS A 280 -12.57 6.68 -44.37
CA LYS A 280 -12.75 5.25 -44.67
C LYS A 280 -14.14 4.98 -45.25
N ALA A 281 -15.18 5.63 -44.73
CA ALA A 281 -16.54 5.56 -45.25
C ALA A 281 -16.67 6.18 -46.65
N GLY A 282 -15.94 7.28 -46.93
CA GLY A 282 -15.90 7.93 -48.25
C GLY A 282 -15.10 7.19 -49.33
N GLY A 283 -14.24 6.23 -48.93
CA GLY A 283 -13.43 5.40 -49.84
C GLY A 283 -14.12 4.13 -50.33
N GLN A 284 -15.34 3.85 -49.85
CA GLN A 284 -16.23 2.78 -50.35
C GLN A 284 -17.38 3.40 -51.16
N ARG A 285 -17.07 4.00 -52.31
CA ARG A 285 -18.01 4.27 -53.40
C ARG A 285 -17.33 4.04 -54.74
#